data_AF-A0A1V4QBH0-F1
#
_entry.id   AF-A0A1V4QBH0-F1
#
_cell.length_a   1.000
_cell.length_b   1.000
_cell.length_c   1.000
_cell.angle_alpha   90.00
_cell.angle_beta   90.00
_cell.angle_gamma   90.00
#
_symmetry.space_group_name_H-M   'P 1'
#
loop_
_entity.id
_entity.type
_entity.pdbx_description
1 polymer ?
#
loop_
_entity_poly.entity_id
_entity_poly.type
_entity_poly.pdbx_seq_one_letter_code
_entity_poly.pdbx_strand_id
1 'polypeptide(L)'
;MRFLGLMVIAVLAAFAGGAGIATAAPSTTPTTPTTPATPGATLPGGISIPQTGIPELDKVLDTLSGTGSSGGGTQSSQTSQLVVVTAPKASDQKATLTAFERDSASGSWKPVFGPTQAFLGEVGMGEPADNVYRTPQGTFALDQAFGRLANPGTKMPYFQVTQQDWWDSNMKSPTYNTHVHQARSPGGDSENLYDAGPAYDYAVNIASNPQRIPGKASAIFLHASTGEPTMGCVAIDKDVLRNILTWLDPAKRPKITIGVNQAAPTGNAPALTTPQSTTPQSTPQSGTPQSGTPQSGTPQSGTTSGLLDDNALTQLLNQLVGILPPMLGVGG
;
A
#
# COMPACT_ATOMS: atom_id res chain seq x y z
N MET A 1 -17.05 -40.69 -0.32
CA MET A 1 -18.45 -40.79 -0.82
C MET A 1 -18.65 -39.72 -1.88
N ARG A 2 -19.44 -39.97 -2.94
CA ARG A 2 -19.62 -39.06 -4.08
C ARG A 2 -21.07 -38.57 -4.16
N PHE A 3 -21.27 -37.26 -4.28
CA PHE A 3 -22.47 -36.58 -4.78
C PHE A 3 -21.92 -35.43 -5.65
N LEU A 4 -22.14 -35.28 -6.96
CA LEU A 4 -23.21 -35.64 -7.90
C LEU A 4 -24.48 -34.77 -7.81
N GLY A 5 -24.55 -33.78 -8.73
CA GLY A 5 -25.78 -33.38 -9.41
C GLY A 5 -26.52 -32.17 -8.87
N LEU A 6 -26.50 -31.06 -9.63
CA LEU A 6 -27.63 -30.69 -10.51
C LEU A 6 -27.30 -29.48 -11.39
N MET A 7 -27.56 -29.61 -12.70
CA MET A 7 -27.63 -28.47 -13.62
C MET A 7 -29.01 -27.83 -13.56
N VAL A 8 -29.10 -26.53 -13.79
CA VAL A 8 -30.34 -25.88 -14.24
C VAL A 8 -30.03 -25.08 -15.51
N ILE A 9 -30.77 -25.38 -16.57
CA ILE A 9 -30.70 -24.69 -17.87
C ILE A 9 -31.76 -23.58 -17.85
N ALA A 10 -31.37 -22.36 -18.22
CA ALA A 10 -32.30 -21.26 -18.44
C ALA A 10 -32.40 -20.94 -19.94
N VAL A 11 -33.62 -21.03 -20.48
CA VAL A 11 -33.96 -20.67 -21.86
C VAL A 11 -34.28 -19.17 -21.91
N LEU A 12 -33.77 -18.47 -22.92
CA LEU A 12 -34.16 -17.09 -23.24
C LEU A 12 -34.74 -17.03 -24.65
N ALA A 13 -36.03 -16.74 -24.74
CA ALA A 13 -36.72 -16.46 -25.99
C ALA A 13 -36.75 -14.95 -26.27
N ALA A 14 -36.72 -14.57 -27.54
CA ALA A 14 -36.57 -13.19 -27.98
C ALA A 14 -37.87 -12.38 -27.95
N PHE A 15 -37.73 -11.05 -27.89
CA PHE A 15 -38.67 -10.12 -28.50
C PHE A 15 -37.91 -9.12 -29.36
N ALA A 16 -38.44 -8.85 -30.56
CA ALA A 16 -37.86 -7.95 -31.54
C ALA A 16 -38.84 -6.80 -31.86
N GLY A 17 -38.27 -5.63 -32.13
CA GLY A 17 -38.96 -4.43 -32.60
C GLY A 17 -38.04 -3.22 -32.46
N GLY A 18 -37.95 -2.29 -33.41
CA GLY A 18 -38.58 -2.26 -34.73
C GLY A 18 -38.55 -0.85 -35.32
N ALA A 19 -37.80 -0.67 -36.41
CA ALA A 19 -37.80 0.51 -37.30
C ALA A 19 -37.66 1.91 -36.67
N GLY A 20 -36.44 2.47 -36.74
CA GLY A 20 -36.22 3.92 -36.74
C GLY A 20 -35.91 4.40 -38.16
N ILE A 21 -36.66 5.37 -38.68
CA ILE A 21 -36.33 6.12 -39.90
C ILE A 21 -36.49 7.62 -39.65
N ALA A 22 -35.42 8.39 -39.87
CA ALA A 22 -35.46 9.84 -40.03
C ALA A 22 -34.27 10.28 -40.90
N THR A 23 -34.55 11.08 -41.91
CA THR A 23 -33.64 11.45 -43.01
C THR A 23 -32.70 12.62 -42.66
N ALA A 24 -31.64 12.77 -43.47
CA ALA A 24 -30.51 13.67 -43.20
C ALA A 24 -30.57 15.03 -43.94
N ALA A 25 -29.72 15.96 -43.46
CA ALA A 25 -29.20 17.15 -44.16
C ALA A 25 -30.20 18.33 -44.39
N PRO A 26 -29.73 19.60 -44.48
CA PRO A 26 -28.51 20.03 -45.17
C PRO A 26 -27.49 20.87 -44.39
N SER A 27 -26.32 21.04 -45.02
CA SER A 27 -25.14 21.77 -44.54
C SER A 27 -25.27 23.29 -44.67
N THR A 28 -24.74 24.04 -43.70
CA THR A 28 -24.15 25.38 -43.91
C THR A 28 -22.98 25.63 -42.95
N THR A 29 -21.94 26.27 -43.44
CA THR A 29 -20.78 26.74 -42.65
C THR A 29 -20.80 28.26 -42.58
N PRO A 30 -20.69 28.88 -41.39
CA PRO A 30 -20.37 30.30 -41.29
C PRO A 30 -19.08 30.57 -40.48
N THR A 31 -18.05 30.99 -41.22
CA THR A 31 -17.10 32.08 -40.91
C THR A 31 -16.90 32.56 -39.46
N THR A 32 -15.64 32.51 -39.02
CA THR A 32 -15.06 33.22 -37.88
C THR A 32 -15.30 34.74 -37.90
N PRO A 33 -15.68 35.38 -36.79
CA PRO A 33 -15.59 36.83 -36.62
C PRO A 33 -14.21 37.23 -36.07
N THR A 34 -13.49 38.10 -36.78
CA THR A 34 -12.29 38.80 -36.26
C THR A 34 -12.67 40.21 -35.80
N THR A 35 -12.29 40.58 -34.57
CA THR A 35 -12.40 41.96 -34.04
C THR A 35 -11.13 42.28 -33.22
N PRO A 36 -10.58 43.52 -33.23
CA PRO A 36 -9.20 43.77 -32.81
C PRO A 36 -8.96 43.74 -31.28
N ALA A 37 -7.74 43.37 -30.89
CA ALA A 37 -7.26 43.47 -29.51
C ALA A 37 -6.93 44.91 -29.11
N THR A 38 -7.20 45.27 -27.86
CA THR A 38 -6.67 46.49 -27.21
C THR A 38 -5.26 46.22 -26.66
N PRO A 39 -4.29 47.14 -26.79
CA PRO A 39 -2.94 46.91 -26.28
C PRO A 39 -2.88 46.78 -24.75
N GLY A 40 -2.27 45.70 -24.25
CA GLY A 40 -1.97 45.53 -22.83
C GLY A 40 -0.75 46.35 -22.39
N ALA A 41 -0.64 46.63 -21.09
CA ALA A 41 0.53 47.26 -20.50
C ALA A 41 1.70 46.27 -20.40
N THR A 42 2.88 46.66 -20.91
CA THR A 42 4.08 45.80 -20.93
C THR A 42 4.83 45.84 -19.59
N LEU A 43 5.10 44.66 -19.03
CA LEU A 43 6.18 44.41 -18.07
C LEU A 43 7.19 43.42 -18.68
N PRO A 44 8.50 43.52 -18.35
CA PRO A 44 9.52 42.67 -18.96
C PRO A 44 9.61 41.28 -18.30
N GLY A 45 9.48 40.21 -19.11
CA GLY A 45 9.59 38.81 -18.68
C GLY A 45 8.23 38.11 -18.61
N GLY A 46 7.68 37.73 -19.77
CA GLY A 46 6.25 37.43 -19.89
C GLY A 46 5.85 35.95 -19.82
N ILE A 47 4.62 35.73 -19.36
CA ILE A 47 3.57 35.05 -20.16
C ILE A 47 2.32 35.95 -20.08
N SER A 48 1.79 36.42 -21.20
CA SER A 48 0.54 37.18 -21.23
C SER A 48 -0.63 36.23 -21.45
N ILE A 49 -1.46 36.03 -20.43
CA ILE A 49 -2.67 35.21 -20.52
C ILE A 49 -3.83 36.11 -20.99
N PRO A 50 -4.62 35.73 -22.02
CA PRO A 50 -5.77 36.52 -22.44
C PRO A 50 -6.84 36.50 -21.34
N GLN A 51 -7.15 37.70 -20.83
CA GLN A 51 -8.17 37.88 -19.80
C GLN A 51 -9.57 37.62 -20.39
N THR A 52 -10.39 36.82 -19.72
CA THR A 52 -11.61 36.25 -20.33
C THR A 52 -12.79 37.23 -20.36
N GLY A 53 -12.71 38.34 -19.64
CA GLY A 53 -13.80 39.29 -19.47
C GLY A 53 -14.90 38.81 -18.52
N ILE A 54 -14.70 37.67 -17.84
CA ILE A 54 -15.64 37.10 -16.87
C ILE A 54 -14.96 37.08 -15.49
N PRO A 55 -15.34 37.97 -14.54
CA PRO A 55 -14.60 38.17 -13.28
C PRO A 55 -14.42 36.93 -12.40
N GLU A 56 -15.31 35.94 -12.51
CA GLU A 56 -15.20 34.68 -11.77
C GLU A 56 -14.17 33.72 -12.38
N LEU A 57 -14.00 33.68 -13.71
CA LEU A 57 -12.96 32.83 -14.32
C LEU A 57 -11.57 33.40 -14.10
N ASP A 58 -11.41 34.73 -14.15
CA ASP A 58 -10.12 35.37 -13.91
C ASP A 58 -9.63 35.11 -12.47
N LYS A 59 -10.51 35.10 -11.46
CA LYS A 59 -10.19 34.67 -10.08
C LYS A 59 -9.69 33.22 -9.99
N VAL A 60 -10.35 32.30 -10.70
CA VAL A 60 -9.94 30.89 -10.72
C VAL A 60 -8.56 30.75 -11.37
N LEU A 61 -8.28 31.55 -12.41
CA LEU A 61 -6.99 31.56 -13.10
C LEU A 61 -5.87 32.13 -12.22
N ASP A 62 -6.10 33.23 -11.49
CA ASP A 62 -5.16 33.78 -10.51
C ASP A 62 -4.88 32.82 -9.33
N THR A 63 -5.89 32.06 -8.92
CA THR A 63 -5.75 31.02 -7.89
C THR A 63 -4.88 29.85 -8.38
N LEU A 64 -4.84 29.59 -9.69
CA LEU A 64 -4.03 28.55 -10.32
C LEU A 64 -2.62 29.01 -10.72
N SER A 65 -2.42 30.31 -11.00
CA SER A 65 -1.14 30.88 -11.42
C SER A 65 -0.22 31.29 -10.26
N GLY A 66 -0.75 31.45 -9.04
CA GLY A 66 0.04 31.52 -7.81
C GLY A 66 0.77 32.84 -7.55
N THR A 67 0.42 33.91 -8.25
CA THR A 67 1.02 35.26 -8.09
C THR A 67 0.10 36.26 -7.40
N GLY A 68 -0.25 35.98 -6.14
CA GLY A 68 -1.05 36.87 -5.28
C GLY A 68 -0.49 36.94 -3.86
N SER A 69 0.52 37.77 -3.61
CA SER A 69 1.17 37.87 -2.30
C SER A 69 0.61 39.00 -1.45
N SER A 70 -0.28 38.67 -0.51
CA SER A 70 -0.48 39.45 0.72
C SER A 70 -1.19 38.66 1.82
N GLY A 71 -0.51 38.45 2.95
CA GLY A 71 -1.15 38.35 4.26
C GLY A 71 -2.04 37.14 4.58
N GLY A 72 -1.79 35.97 4.00
CA GLY A 72 -2.43 34.71 4.42
C GLY A 72 -1.45 33.56 4.28
N GLY A 73 -1.05 32.93 5.38
CA GLY A 73 -0.03 31.88 5.34
C GLY A 73 -0.46 30.75 4.41
N THR A 74 0.46 30.28 3.56
CA THR A 74 0.29 29.05 2.77
C THR A 74 0.01 27.90 3.74
N GLN A 75 -1.27 27.63 4.01
CA GLN A 75 -1.69 26.59 4.94
C GLN A 75 -1.35 25.25 4.29
N SER A 76 -0.14 24.81 4.62
CA SER A 76 0.61 23.90 3.79
C SER A 76 -0.09 22.55 3.63
N SER A 77 0.22 21.85 2.53
CA SER A 77 -0.25 20.50 2.24
C SER A 77 0.29 19.40 3.20
N GLN A 78 0.75 19.82 4.38
CA GLN A 78 1.39 19.02 5.40
C GLN A 78 0.36 18.35 6.30
N THR A 79 0.70 17.16 6.78
CA THR A 79 -0.08 16.48 7.83
C THR A 79 0.31 17.01 9.22
N SER A 80 -0.65 16.99 10.14
CA SER A 80 -0.40 17.17 11.58
C SER A 80 -0.68 15.91 12.40
N GLN A 81 -0.94 14.77 11.77
CA GLN A 81 -1.14 13.47 12.41
C GLN A 81 -0.33 12.38 11.68
N LEU A 82 0.68 11.84 12.35
CA LEU A 82 1.56 10.82 11.77
C LEU A 82 1.64 9.59 12.68
N VAL A 83 1.29 8.44 12.14
CA VAL A 83 1.58 7.13 12.73
C VAL A 83 2.92 6.66 12.18
N VAL A 84 3.86 6.28 13.04
CA VAL A 84 5.14 5.67 12.63
C VAL A 84 5.15 4.22 13.06
N VAL A 85 5.47 3.33 12.12
CA VAL A 85 5.62 1.89 12.33
C VAL A 85 7.04 1.50 11.94
N THR A 86 7.78 0.88 12.87
CA THR A 86 9.19 0.54 12.62
C THR A 86 9.63 -0.77 13.22
N ALA A 87 10.53 -1.47 12.52
CA ALA A 87 11.25 -2.63 13.03
C ALA A 87 12.77 -2.53 12.74
N PRO A 88 13.62 -3.27 13.46
CA PRO A 88 15.07 -3.29 13.22
C PRO A 88 15.50 -3.80 11.84
N LYS A 89 14.74 -4.74 11.25
CA LYS A 89 15.01 -5.33 9.93
C LYS A 89 13.74 -5.39 9.09
N ALA A 90 13.92 -5.41 7.76
CA ALA A 90 12.81 -5.53 6.82
C ALA A 90 12.09 -6.88 6.94
N SER A 91 12.76 -7.95 7.37
CA SER A 91 12.20 -9.30 7.54
C SER A 91 11.46 -9.51 8.87
N ASP A 92 11.45 -8.53 9.78
CA ASP A 92 10.86 -8.72 11.10
C ASP A 92 9.32 -8.66 11.00
N GLN A 93 8.66 -9.71 11.51
CA GLN A 93 7.19 -9.79 11.57
C GLN A 93 6.58 -8.95 12.71
N LYS A 94 7.42 -8.40 13.59
CA LYS A 94 7.04 -7.57 14.74
C LYS A 94 7.70 -6.20 14.63
N ALA A 95 6.94 -5.18 14.95
CA ALA A 95 7.32 -3.78 14.88
C ALA A 95 6.83 -3.02 16.12
N THR A 96 7.21 -1.75 16.21
CA THR A 96 6.66 -0.79 17.16
C THR A 96 5.83 0.24 16.40
N LEU A 97 4.62 0.54 16.88
CA LEU A 97 3.79 1.65 16.40
C LEU A 97 3.74 2.76 17.43
N THR A 98 3.98 4.00 16.99
CA THR A 98 3.80 5.23 17.78
C THR A 98 3.05 6.28 16.96
N ALA A 99 2.01 6.86 17.52
CA ALA A 99 1.26 7.96 16.89
C ALA A 99 1.74 9.31 17.43
N PHE A 100 1.88 10.29 16.54
CA PHE A 100 2.37 11.63 16.83
C PHE A 100 1.42 12.69 16.30
N GLU A 101 1.22 13.75 17.09
CA GLU A 101 0.54 14.97 16.66
C GLU A 101 1.52 16.12 16.52
N ARG A 102 1.35 16.95 15.47
CA ARG A 102 2.11 18.17 15.27
C ARG A 102 1.40 19.34 15.91
N ASP A 103 2.10 20.00 16.82
CA ASP A 103 1.70 21.26 17.41
C ASP A 103 1.65 22.35 16.32
N SER A 104 0.51 23.04 16.20
CA SER A 104 0.30 24.05 15.15
C SER A 104 1.02 25.37 15.43
N ALA A 105 1.44 25.64 16.67
CA ALA A 105 2.10 26.88 17.06
C ALA A 105 3.63 26.73 17.03
N SER A 106 4.17 25.63 17.59
CA SER A 106 5.62 25.37 17.56
C SER A 106 6.09 24.61 16.32
N GLY A 107 5.17 23.96 15.58
CA GLY A 107 5.50 23.05 14.49
C GLY A 107 6.15 21.73 14.95
N SER A 108 6.27 21.47 16.25
CA SER A 108 6.94 20.31 16.82
C SER A 108 6.02 19.10 16.96
N TRP A 109 6.58 17.90 16.80
CA TRP A 109 5.85 16.65 16.98
C TRP A 109 5.90 16.17 18.42
N LYS A 110 4.75 15.68 18.92
CA LYS A 110 4.58 15.11 20.26
C LYS A 110 3.98 13.72 20.12
N PRO A 111 4.50 12.66 20.77
CA PRO A 111 3.84 11.36 20.80
C PRO A 111 2.51 11.49 21.57
N VAL A 112 1.46 10.86 21.04
CA VAL A 112 0.11 10.83 21.64
C VAL A 112 -0.35 9.42 21.98
N PHE A 113 0.09 8.40 21.23
CA PHE A 113 -0.14 6.98 21.56
C PHE A 113 1.10 6.14 21.26
N GLY A 114 1.26 5.05 22.02
CA GLY A 114 2.41 4.17 21.92
C GLY A 114 3.66 4.69 22.67
N PRO A 115 4.82 4.04 22.50
CA PRO A 115 5.05 2.88 21.64
C PRO A 115 4.21 1.66 22.04
N THR A 116 3.61 0.99 21.06
CA THR A 116 2.91 -0.30 21.24
C THR A 116 3.46 -1.35 20.27
N GLN A 117 3.33 -2.63 20.60
CA GLN A 117 3.70 -3.71 19.67
C GLN A 117 2.74 -3.71 18.47
N ALA A 118 3.31 -3.82 17.28
CA ALA A 118 2.62 -4.05 16.03
C ALA A 118 3.10 -5.36 15.39
N PHE A 119 2.21 -5.98 14.62
CA PHE A 119 2.50 -7.11 13.74
C PHE A 119 2.45 -6.65 12.29
N LEU A 120 3.36 -7.20 11.50
CA LEU A 120 3.51 -6.94 10.06
C LEU A 120 3.21 -8.21 9.26
N GLY A 121 3.34 -8.13 7.94
CA GLY A 121 3.25 -9.28 7.05
C GLY A 121 4.14 -10.46 7.47
N GLU A 122 3.74 -11.69 7.17
CA GLU A 122 4.53 -12.90 7.42
C GLU A 122 5.96 -12.84 6.87
N VAL A 123 6.21 -12.13 5.76
CA VAL A 123 7.57 -11.90 5.20
C VAL A 123 8.14 -10.51 5.53
N GLY A 124 7.59 -9.83 6.54
CA GLY A 124 7.98 -8.51 7.00
C GLY A 124 7.46 -7.37 6.12
N MET A 125 8.31 -6.39 5.81
CA MET A 125 7.98 -5.18 5.03
C MET A 125 8.88 -4.98 3.80
N GLY A 126 8.42 -4.17 2.84
CA GLY A 126 9.21 -3.79 1.66
C GLY A 126 8.36 -3.36 0.47
N GLU A 127 8.85 -3.61 -0.75
CA GLU A 127 8.10 -3.31 -1.99
C GLU A 127 6.75 -4.05 -2.03
N PRO A 128 5.62 -3.36 -2.25
CA PRO A 128 4.30 -3.98 -2.36
C PRO A 128 4.20 -4.88 -3.60
N ALA A 129 3.61 -6.06 -3.39
CA ALA A 129 3.25 -7.00 -4.43
C ALA A 129 2.00 -7.78 -3.97
N ASP A 130 1.07 -8.06 -4.88
CA ASP A 130 -0.07 -8.93 -4.56
C ASP A 130 0.39 -10.38 -4.34
N ASN A 131 -0.36 -11.09 -3.51
CA ASN A 131 -0.14 -12.49 -3.14
C ASN A 131 1.27 -12.76 -2.55
N VAL A 132 1.86 -11.73 -1.95
CA VAL A 132 3.05 -11.79 -1.10
C VAL A 132 2.69 -11.16 0.24
N TYR A 133 2.78 -11.91 1.33
CA TYR A 133 2.35 -11.48 2.66
C TYR A 133 3.33 -10.49 3.31
N ARG A 134 3.43 -9.30 2.73
CA ARG A 134 4.41 -8.25 3.04
C ARG A 134 3.71 -6.92 3.27
N THR A 135 4.08 -6.24 4.34
CA THR A 135 3.62 -4.86 4.58
C THR A 135 4.32 -3.89 3.62
N PRO A 136 3.58 -3.06 2.86
CA PRO A 136 4.18 -2.03 2.03
C PRO A 136 5.04 -1.07 2.87
N GLN A 137 6.30 -0.87 2.47
CA GLN A 137 7.18 0.13 3.07
C GLN A 137 6.98 1.49 2.39
N GLY A 138 6.86 2.57 3.17
CA GLY A 138 6.66 3.93 2.65
C GLY A 138 5.80 4.80 3.56
N THR A 139 5.40 5.96 3.05
CA THR A 139 4.47 6.88 3.71
C THR A 139 3.18 7.00 2.91
N PHE A 140 2.05 6.66 3.56
CA PHE A 140 0.73 6.52 2.97
C PHE A 140 -0.30 7.38 3.71
N ALA A 141 -1.44 7.67 3.08
CA ALA A 141 -2.57 8.30 3.75
C ALA A 141 -3.40 7.26 4.52
N LEU A 142 -4.09 7.72 5.56
CA LEU A 142 -5.21 7.00 6.18
C LEU A 142 -6.50 7.74 5.77
N ASP A 143 -7.44 7.07 5.10
CA ASP A 143 -8.56 7.74 4.42
C ASP A 143 -9.97 7.23 4.80
N GLN A 144 -10.17 5.91 4.86
CA GLN A 144 -11.46 5.28 5.15
C GLN A 144 -11.32 4.31 6.34
N ALA A 145 -12.04 4.59 7.43
CA ALA A 145 -12.17 3.67 8.56
C ALA A 145 -13.38 2.74 8.38
N PHE A 146 -13.35 1.59 9.04
CA PHE A 146 -14.46 0.64 9.08
C PHE A 146 -14.35 -0.29 10.30
N GLY A 147 -15.33 -1.16 10.48
CA GLY A 147 -15.24 -2.26 11.43
C GLY A 147 -16.55 -3.01 11.60
N ARG A 148 -16.48 -4.18 12.23
CA ARG A 148 -17.66 -5.01 12.60
C ARG A 148 -18.45 -4.39 13.74
N LEU A 149 -17.78 -3.59 14.58
CA LEU A 149 -18.38 -2.83 15.67
C LEU A 149 -18.88 -1.46 15.19
N ALA A 150 -19.72 -0.81 15.99
CA ALA A 150 -20.18 0.56 15.72
C ALA A 150 -19.02 1.56 15.79
N ASN A 151 -19.17 2.70 15.09
CA ASN A 151 -18.16 3.77 15.04
C ASN A 151 -17.69 4.17 16.47
N PRO A 152 -16.38 4.13 16.77
CA PRO A 152 -15.83 4.45 18.11
C PRO A 152 -15.79 5.95 18.44
N GLY A 153 -16.49 6.80 17.68
CA GLY A 153 -16.39 8.25 17.75
C GLY A 153 -15.28 8.84 16.89
N THR A 154 -14.84 8.14 15.83
CA THR A 154 -13.87 8.70 14.87
C THR A 154 -14.49 9.80 14.03
N LYS A 155 -13.66 10.78 13.66
CA LYS A 155 -14.00 11.81 12.65
C LYS A 155 -13.70 11.35 11.23
N MET A 156 -12.97 10.25 11.05
CA MET A 156 -12.75 9.64 9.74
C MET A 156 -14.09 9.18 9.16
N PRO A 157 -14.23 9.14 7.82
CA PRO A 157 -15.29 8.35 7.19
C PRO A 157 -15.31 6.94 7.78
N TYR A 158 -16.49 6.45 8.17
CA TYR A 158 -16.66 5.14 8.81
C TYR A 158 -17.89 4.42 8.27
N PHE A 159 -17.74 3.15 7.86
CA PHE A 159 -18.86 2.24 7.63
C PHE A 159 -18.75 1.03 8.56
N GLN A 160 -19.89 0.59 9.10
CA GLN A 160 -19.94 -0.67 9.84
C GLN A 160 -20.17 -1.81 8.84
N VAL A 161 -19.30 -2.82 8.88
CA VAL A 161 -19.29 -3.90 7.88
C VAL A 161 -20.36 -4.95 8.16
N THR A 162 -20.88 -5.53 7.07
CA THR A 162 -21.84 -6.63 7.04
C THR A 162 -21.27 -7.78 6.22
N GLN A 163 -21.96 -8.93 6.20
CA GLN A 163 -21.59 -10.08 5.36
C GLN A 163 -21.56 -9.77 3.84
N GLN A 164 -22.09 -8.63 3.40
CA GLN A 164 -22.05 -8.20 2.01
C GLN A 164 -20.91 -7.23 1.70
N ASP A 165 -20.09 -6.85 2.68
CA ASP A 165 -18.99 -5.90 2.51
C ASP A 165 -17.67 -6.63 2.22
N TRP A 166 -17.17 -6.43 1.00
CA TRP A 166 -15.92 -7.02 0.52
C TRP A 166 -14.89 -5.93 0.25
N TRP A 167 -13.61 -6.25 0.43
CA TRP A 167 -12.54 -5.57 -0.28
C TRP A 167 -12.20 -6.39 -1.52
N ASP A 168 -12.40 -5.79 -2.70
CA ASP A 168 -12.14 -6.44 -3.97
C ASP A 168 -10.63 -6.49 -4.23
N SER A 169 -10.04 -7.68 -4.16
CA SER A 169 -8.62 -7.94 -4.46
C SER A 169 -8.46 -8.78 -5.74
N ASN A 170 -9.54 -8.93 -6.52
CA ASN A 170 -9.47 -9.60 -7.82
C ASN A 170 -8.77 -8.70 -8.83
N MET A 171 -7.51 -9.02 -9.15
CA MET A 171 -6.68 -8.28 -10.12
C MET A 171 -7.27 -8.14 -11.54
N LYS A 172 -8.35 -8.86 -11.86
CA LYS A 172 -9.09 -8.76 -13.14
C LYS A 172 -10.38 -7.94 -13.04
N SER A 173 -10.73 -7.48 -11.84
CA SER A 173 -11.97 -6.75 -11.57
C SER A 173 -11.82 -5.26 -11.87
N PRO A 174 -12.85 -4.59 -12.45
CA PRO A 174 -12.86 -3.13 -12.60
C PRO A 174 -12.93 -2.39 -11.24
N THR A 175 -13.25 -3.09 -10.15
CA THR A 175 -13.31 -2.54 -8.79
C THR A 175 -12.14 -2.97 -7.90
N TYR A 176 -11.07 -3.54 -8.47
CA TYR A 176 -9.86 -3.94 -7.76
C TYR A 176 -9.35 -2.85 -6.79
N ASN A 177 -8.84 -3.30 -5.64
CA ASN A 177 -8.44 -2.52 -4.47
C ASN A 177 -9.48 -1.47 -4.02
N THR A 178 -10.75 -1.87 -3.95
CA THR A 178 -11.87 -1.01 -3.50
C THR A 178 -12.84 -1.80 -2.61
N HIS A 179 -13.44 -1.12 -1.63
CA HIS A 179 -14.64 -1.64 -0.94
C HIS A 179 -15.83 -1.75 -1.91
N VAL A 180 -16.52 -2.88 -1.88
CA VAL A 180 -17.76 -3.13 -2.64
C VAL A 180 -18.80 -3.82 -1.76
N HIS A 181 -20.07 -3.44 -1.92
CA HIS A 181 -21.19 -3.99 -1.16
C HIS A 181 -22.07 -4.87 -2.07
N GLN A 182 -21.98 -6.19 -1.91
CA GLN A 182 -22.74 -7.17 -2.69
C GLN A 182 -22.80 -8.56 -2.04
N ALA A 183 -23.88 -9.30 -2.35
CA ALA A 183 -24.15 -10.64 -1.81
C ALA A 183 -23.22 -11.77 -2.31
N ARG A 184 -22.32 -11.51 -3.26
CA ARG A 184 -21.36 -12.50 -3.80
C ARG A 184 -19.96 -11.90 -3.81
N SER A 185 -18.96 -12.74 -3.52
CA SER A 185 -17.55 -12.36 -3.63
C SER A 185 -17.22 -11.84 -5.03
N PRO A 186 -16.38 -10.79 -5.17
CA PRO A 186 -15.79 -10.37 -6.45
C PRO A 186 -14.89 -11.44 -7.11
N GLY A 187 -14.59 -12.53 -6.39
CA GLY A 187 -13.66 -13.58 -6.81
C GLY A 187 -12.21 -13.22 -6.53
N GLY A 188 -11.28 -14.02 -7.08
CA GLY A 188 -9.85 -13.87 -6.77
C GLY A 188 -9.59 -13.94 -5.27
N ASP A 189 -8.62 -13.15 -4.80
CA ASP A 189 -8.18 -13.10 -3.40
C ASP A 189 -8.99 -12.06 -2.57
N SER A 190 -10.22 -11.74 -3.00
CA SER A 190 -11.06 -10.70 -2.37
C SER A 190 -11.52 -11.10 -0.98
N GLU A 191 -11.37 -10.18 -0.02
CA GLU A 191 -11.63 -10.43 1.39
C GLU A 191 -13.05 -10.01 1.79
N ASN A 192 -13.75 -10.84 2.58
CA ASN A 192 -14.99 -10.45 3.25
C ASN A 192 -14.66 -9.75 4.57
N LEU A 193 -15.03 -8.47 4.70
CA LEU A 193 -14.63 -7.65 5.83
C LEU A 193 -15.32 -8.04 7.15
N TYR A 194 -16.45 -8.75 7.09
CA TYR A 194 -17.16 -9.23 8.28
C TYR A 194 -16.65 -10.58 8.75
N ASP A 195 -16.37 -11.50 7.82
CA ASP A 195 -15.89 -12.86 8.13
C ASP A 195 -14.42 -12.89 8.58
N ALA A 196 -13.64 -11.83 8.30
CA ALA A 196 -12.33 -11.58 8.92
C ALA A 196 -12.36 -11.48 10.46
N GLY A 197 -13.55 -11.39 11.07
CA GLY A 197 -13.72 -11.61 12.50
C GLY A 197 -13.08 -10.50 13.37
N PRO A 198 -12.60 -10.83 14.59
CA PRO A 198 -12.09 -9.83 15.53
C PRO A 198 -10.93 -8.96 15.00
N ALA A 199 -10.21 -9.40 13.96
CA ALA A 199 -9.18 -8.60 13.31
C ALA A 199 -9.73 -7.26 12.79
N TYR A 200 -10.96 -7.28 12.24
CA TYR A 200 -11.67 -6.10 11.74
C TYR A 200 -12.83 -5.67 12.66
N ASP A 201 -12.72 -5.90 13.97
CA ASP A 201 -13.59 -5.19 14.93
C ASP A 201 -13.50 -3.66 14.73
N TYR A 202 -12.28 -3.18 14.46
CA TYR A 202 -11.93 -1.83 14.02
C TYR A 202 -10.78 -1.90 13.02
N ALA A 203 -10.82 -1.06 11.97
CA ALA A 203 -9.76 -0.93 10.97
C ALA A 203 -9.76 0.47 10.30
N VAL A 204 -8.64 0.81 9.67
CA VAL A 204 -8.54 1.95 8.74
C VAL A 204 -7.65 1.60 7.55
N ASN A 205 -8.08 1.99 6.36
CA ASN A 205 -7.35 1.78 5.11
C ASN A 205 -6.02 2.54 5.09
N ILE A 206 -4.96 1.83 4.74
CA ILE A 206 -3.65 2.37 4.42
C ILE A 206 -3.61 2.51 2.90
N ALA A 207 -3.69 3.73 2.40
CA ALA A 207 -3.73 4.02 0.96
C ALA A 207 -2.35 3.80 0.29
N SER A 208 -1.88 2.56 0.26
CA SER A 208 -0.61 2.13 -0.33
C SER A 208 -0.68 1.99 -1.85
N ASN A 209 -1.85 1.68 -2.39
CA ASN A 209 -2.13 1.52 -3.83
C ASN A 209 -3.37 2.32 -4.26
N PRO A 210 -3.36 3.68 -4.13
CA PRO A 210 -4.52 4.51 -4.41
C PRO A 210 -4.87 4.59 -5.90
N GLN A 211 -3.91 4.33 -6.79
CA GLN A 211 -4.15 4.16 -8.23
C GLN A 211 -4.78 2.81 -8.60
N ARG A 212 -4.94 1.88 -7.64
CA ARG A 212 -5.55 0.55 -7.84
C ARG A 212 -4.88 -0.25 -8.96
N ILE A 213 -3.55 -0.26 -8.96
CA ILE A 213 -2.74 -0.97 -9.94
C ILE A 213 -2.59 -2.43 -9.49
N PRO A 214 -3.03 -3.43 -10.27
CA PRO A 214 -2.76 -4.84 -9.95
C PRO A 214 -1.26 -5.14 -9.89
N GLY A 215 -0.84 -5.98 -8.95
CA GLY A 215 0.57 -6.25 -8.66
C GLY A 215 1.23 -5.25 -7.69
N LYS A 216 0.45 -4.36 -7.06
CA LYS A 216 0.90 -3.38 -6.06
C LYS A 216 0.22 -3.52 -4.69
N ALA A 217 -0.22 -4.73 -4.38
CA ALA A 217 -0.95 -5.11 -3.17
C ALA A 217 -2.34 -4.45 -3.06
N SER A 218 -3.20 -5.10 -2.30
CA SER A 218 -4.58 -4.73 -2.02
C SER A 218 -4.94 -5.09 -0.58
N ALA A 219 -6.05 -4.57 -0.06
CA ALA A 219 -6.55 -4.85 1.30
C ALA A 219 -5.51 -4.62 2.42
N ILE A 220 -4.79 -3.49 2.37
CA ILE A 220 -3.77 -3.14 3.38
C ILE A 220 -4.38 -2.17 4.39
N PHE A 221 -4.55 -2.64 5.63
CA PHE A 221 -5.21 -1.91 6.71
C PHE A 221 -4.29 -1.75 7.93
N LEU A 222 -4.59 -0.77 8.77
CA LEU A 222 -4.24 -0.75 10.18
C LEU A 222 -5.44 -1.30 10.96
N HIS A 223 -5.32 -2.47 11.58
CA HIS A 223 -6.44 -3.18 12.21
C HIS A 223 -6.10 -3.82 13.57
N ALA A 224 -7.09 -4.44 14.22
CA ALA A 224 -6.93 -5.05 15.53
C ALA A 224 -6.14 -6.38 15.43
N SER A 225 -5.19 -6.58 16.34
CA SER A 225 -4.32 -7.75 16.37
C SER A 225 -5.01 -8.96 16.98
N THR A 226 -4.76 -10.12 16.37
CA THR A 226 -5.09 -11.45 16.86
C THR A 226 -3.91 -12.14 17.56
N GLY A 227 -2.75 -11.47 17.67
CA GLY A 227 -1.51 -11.99 18.26
C GLY A 227 -0.50 -12.57 17.28
N GLU A 228 -0.83 -12.65 15.99
CA GLU A 228 -0.03 -13.28 14.93
C GLU A 228 0.41 -12.27 13.83
N PRO A 229 1.40 -12.61 12.99
CA PRO A 229 1.71 -11.88 11.75
C PRO A 229 0.50 -11.80 10.80
N THR A 230 0.51 -10.81 9.92
CA THR A 230 -0.59 -10.53 8.98
C THR A 230 -0.29 -11.02 7.57
N MET A 231 -1.27 -10.91 6.66
CA MET A 231 -1.05 -11.07 5.21
C MET A 231 -0.50 -9.81 4.52
N GLY A 232 -0.08 -8.78 5.29
CA GLY A 232 0.47 -7.52 4.77
C GLY A 232 -0.03 -6.27 5.52
N CYS A 233 -1.14 -6.36 6.23
CA CYS A 233 -1.63 -5.31 7.12
C CYS A 233 -0.65 -4.95 8.26
N VAL A 234 -0.93 -3.85 8.95
CA VAL A 234 -0.36 -3.56 10.27
C VAL A 234 -1.41 -3.88 11.32
N ALA A 235 -1.09 -4.70 12.32
CA ALA A 235 -2.04 -5.06 13.39
C ALA A 235 -1.51 -4.67 14.77
N ILE A 236 -2.34 -4.02 15.60
CA ILE A 236 -2.01 -3.57 16.97
C ILE A 236 -3.11 -3.93 17.98
N ASP A 237 -2.86 -3.74 19.27
CA ASP A 237 -3.89 -3.87 20.29
C ASP A 237 -5.20 -3.12 19.93
N LYS A 238 -6.35 -3.76 20.19
CA LYS A 238 -7.68 -3.27 19.76
C LYS A 238 -8.07 -1.97 20.43
N ASP A 239 -7.72 -1.77 21.70
CA ASP A 239 -8.11 -0.58 22.45
C ASP A 239 -7.17 0.59 22.17
N VAL A 240 -5.88 0.32 21.93
CA VAL A 240 -4.96 1.31 21.35
C VAL A 240 -5.43 1.73 19.95
N LEU A 241 -5.85 0.80 19.09
CA LEU A 241 -6.42 1.14 17.78
C LEU A 241 -7.68 1.99 17.90
N ARG A 242 -8.61 1.62 18.79
CA ARG A 242 -9.82 2.40 19.03
C ARG A 242 -9.50 3.85 19.38
N ASN A 243 -8.55 4.06 20.30
CA ASN A 243 -8.10 5.39 20.70
C ASN A 243 -7.45 6.16 19.54
N ILE A 244 -6.64 5.49 18.71
CA ILE A 244 -6.07 6.08 17.50
C ILE A 244 -7.20 6.50 16.54
N LEU A 245 -8.18 5.64 16.26
CA LEU A 245 -9.30 5.98 15.37
C LEU A 245 -10.10 7.20 15.90
N THR A 246 -10.40 7.26 17.19
CA THR A 246 -11.09 8.42 17.79
C THR A 246 -10.26 9.72 17.68
N TRP A 247 -8.93 9.61 17.67
CA TRP A 247 -8.01 10.74 17.45
C TRP A 247 -7.87 11.16 15.99
N LEU A 248 -7.90 10.21 15.03
CA LEU A 248 -7.75 10.50 13.60
C LEU A 248 -8.80 11.51 13.11
N ASP A 249 -8.32 12.54 12.42
CA ASP A 249 -9.11 13.68 11.96
C ASP A 249 -8.79 13.95 10.48
N PRO A 250 -9.72 13.74 9.53
CA PRO A 250 -9.42 13.89 8.11
C PRO A 250 -8.97 15.32 7.74
N ALA A 251 -9.38 16.34 8.51
CA ALA A 251 -8.91 17.72 8.31
C ALA A 251 -7.43 17.91 8.66
N LYS A 252 -6.86 17.04 9.51
CA LYS A 252 -5.42 16.98 9.86
C LYS A 252 -4.61 16.11 8.89
N ARG A 253 -5.26 15.52 7.88
CA ARG A 253 -4.67 14.72 6.79
C ARG A 253 -3.78 13.58 7.31
N PRO A 254 -4.31 12.62 8.09
CA PRO A 254 -3.50 11.63 8.77
C PRO A 254 -2.70 10.75 7.80
N LYS A 255 -1.48 10.42 8.21
CA LYS A 255 -0.58 9.54 7.47
C LYS A 255 -0.03 8.42 8.35
N ILE A 256 0.44 7.37 7.70
CA ILE A 256 1.25 6.32 8.31
C ILE A 256 2.57 6.17 7.54
N THR A 257 3.69 6.16 8.26
CA THR A 257 5.03 5.87 7.73
C THR A 257 5.48 4.52 8.28
N ILE A 258 5.81 3.59 7.38
CA ILE A 258 6.24 2.23 7.70
C ILE A 258 7.65 2.04 7.15
N GLY A 259 8.60 1.56 7.98
CA GLY A 259 9.93 1.24 7.49
C GLY A 259 10.92 0.73 8.53
N VAL A 260 12.10 0.33 8.05
CA VAL A 260 13.23 -0.06 8.90
C VAL A 260 13.81 1.15 9.62
N ASN A 261 14.06 1.02 10.93
CA ASN A 261 14.70 2.03 11.79
C ASN A 261 14.16 3.47 11.61
N GLN A 262 12.85 3.65 11.45
CA GLN A 262 12.24 4.97 11.33
C GLN A 262 12.34 5.72 12.66
N ALA A 263 12.89 6.93 12.60
CA ALA A 263 12.91 7.85 13.73
C ALA A 263 11.54 8.48 13.98
N ALA A 264 11.38 9.09 15.16
CA ALA A 264 10.28 10.03 15.39
C ALA A 264 10.35 11.20 14.38
N PRO A 265 9.19 11.74 13.93
CA PRO A 265 9.17 12.81 12.93
C PRO A 265 9.84 14.09 13.43
N THR A 266 10.69 14.67 12.59
CA THR A 266 11.33 15.97 12.82
C THR A 266 10.97 16.92 11.67
N GLY A 267 10.61 18.17 12.00
CA GLY A 267 10.22 19.18 10.99
C GLY A 267 8.88 18.89 10.29
N ASN A 268 8.85 19.01 8.97
CA ASN A 268 7.68 18.66 8.16
C ASN A 268 7.58 17.14 8.00
N ALA A 269 6.38 16.57 8.12
CA ALA A 269 6.20 15.13 7.94
C ALA A 269 6.58 14.67 6.52
N PRO A 270 7.00 13.40 6.34
CA PRO A 270 7.37 12.88 5.04
C PRO A 270 6.28 13.11 3.98
N ALA A 271 6.70 13.38 2.74
CA ALA A 271 5.82 13.36 1.58
C ALA A 271 5.19 11.97 1.43
N LEU A 272 4.11 11.85 0.64
CA LEU A 272 3.67 10.53 0.21
C LEU A 272 4.79 9.93 -0.66
N THR A 273 5.24 8.72 -0.32
CA THR A 273 6.29 8.03 -1.07
C THR A 273 5.69 6.79 -1.70
N THR A 274 5.35 6.88 -2.99
CA THR A 274 5.24 5.67 -3.82
C THR A 274 6.62 5.05 -3.93
N PRO A 275 6.79 3.74 -3.68
CA PRO A 275 8.08 3.08 -3.85
C PRO A 275 8.61 3.25 -5.29
N GLN A 276 9.82 3.78 -5.41
CA GLN A 276 10.54 3.79 -6.69
C GLN A 276 11.30 2.47 -6.83
N SER A 277 11.15 1.82 -7.98
CA SER A 277 11.94 0.63 -8.33
C SER A 277 13.41 1.01 -8.45
N THR A 278 14.19 0.83 -7.39
CA THR A 278 15.65 0.95 -7.42
C THR A 278 16.25 -0.27 -8.12
N THR A 279 16.19 -0.27 -9.45
CA THR A 279 16.94 -1.21 -10.28
C THR A 279 18.44 -0.97 -10.05
N PRO A 280 19.23 -1.96 -9.62
CA PRO A 280 20.68 -1.80 -9.54
C PRO A 280 21.25 -1.59 -10.94
N GLN A 281 21.83 -0.42 -11.19
CA GLN A 281 22.50 -0.12 -12.45
C GLN A 281 23.79 -0.93 -12.52
N SER A 282 23.75 -2.08 -13.21
CA SER A 282 24.90 -2.93 -13.45
C SER A 282 25.85 -2.27 -14.47
N THR A 283 27.02 -1.84 -14.00
CA THR A 283 28.11 -1.36 -14.86
C THR A 283 28.67 -2.51 -15.71
N PRO A 284 28.76 -2.40 -17.04
CA PRO A 284 29.40 -3.42 -17.86
C PRO A 284 30.93 -3.28 -17.80
N GLN A 285 31.62 -4.24 -17.19
CA GLN A 285 33.07 -4.36 -17.29
C GLN A 285 33.46 -5.36 -18.39
N SER A 286 34.16 -4.88 -19.42
CA SER A 286 34.67 -5.68 -20.52
C SER A 286 36.04 -6.27 -20.20
N GLY A 287 36.23 -7.58 -20.40
CA GLY A 287 37.55 -8.23 -20.30
C GLY A 287 37.51 -9.72 -20.63
N THR A 288 37.95 -10.08 -21.84
CA THR A 288 38.13 -11.47 -22.31
C THR A 288 39.53 -12.03 -21.90
N PRO A 289 39.75 -13.35 -21.93
CA PRO A 289 40.75 -14.02 -21.09
C PRO A 289 42.08 -14.35 -21.79
N GLN A 290 43.10 -14.72 -21.01
CA GLN A 290 44.22 -15.55 -21.48
C GLN A 290 44.64 -16.63 -20.47
N SER A 291 45.07 -17.76 -21.02
CA SER A 291 45.59 -18.97 -20.37
C SER A 291 47.12 -19.03 -20.40
N GLY A 292 47.77 -19.58 -19.37
CA GLY A 292 49.22 -19.88 -19.44
C GLY A 292 49.80 -20.62 -18.23
N THR A 293 50.47 -21.74 -18.50
CA THR A 293 51.31 -22.58 -17.61
C THR A 293 52.25 -23.40 -18.52
N PRO A 294 53.33 -24.08 -18.06
CA PRO A 294 53.88 -24.21 -16.69
C PRO A 294 55.44 -24.13 -16.58
N GLN A 295 55.98 -24.60 -15.44
CA GLN A 295 57.38 -25.02 -15.14
C GLN A 295 58.44 -23.96 -14.80
N SER A 296 59.42 -24.21 -13.91
CA SER A 296 59.60 -25.28 -12.89
C SER A 296 60.78 -24.96 -11.94
N GLY A 297 60.71 -25.34 -10.66
CA GLY A 297 61.86 -25.30 -9.73
C GLY A 297 61.56 -25.78 -8.31
N THR A 298 62.15 -26.92 -7.91
CA THR A 298 62.08 -27.61 -6.60
C THR A 298 63.28 -28.58 -6.52
N PRO A 299 63.61 -29.28 -5.40
CA PRO A 299 62.93 -29.43 -4.09
C PRO A 299 63.84 -28.99 -2.91
N GLN A 300 63.69 -29.33 -1.62
CA GLN A 300 62.89 -30.26 -0.78
C GLN A 300 62.83 -29.64 0.66
N SER A 301 62.11 -30.07 1.69
CA SER A 301 61.26 -31.24 1.99
C SER A 301 60.15 -30.84 3.02
N GLY A 302 59.49 -31.80 3.71
CA GLY A 302 58.75 -31.50 4.96
C GLY A 302 57.29 -31.97 5.13
N THR A 303 56.94 -33.20 4.72
CA THR A 303 55.85 -34.07 5.28
C THR A 303 54.55 -33.42 5.80
N THR A 304 53.44 -33.41 5.04
CA THR A 304 52.27 -34.35 5.12
C THR A 304 51.50 -34.39 6.45
N SER A 305 50.17 -34.31 6.57
CA SER A 305 49.00 -34.04 5.68
C SER A 305 47.79 -33.78 6.62
N GLY A 306 46.62 -33.25 6.23
CA GLY A 306 46.06 -32.80 4.95
C GLY A 306 44.68 -32.13 5.19
N LEU A 307 43.82 -31.98 4.16
CA LEU A 307 42.49 -31.35 4.25
C LEU A 307 41.45 -32.09 3.39
N LEU A 308 40.20 -32.15 3.87
CA LEU A 308 38.93 -32.43 3.15
C LEU A 308 37.84 -31.63 3.92
N ASP A 309 37.08 -30.71 3.34
CA ASP A 309 36.13 -30.76 2.21
C ASP A 309 34.69 -31.10 2.63
N ASP A 310 33.81 -30.12 2.35
CA ASP A 310 32.37 -30.18 2.07
C ASP A 310 31.61 -31.50 2.33
N ASN A 311 31.23 -31.76 3.60
CA ASN A 311 30.05 -32.61 3.89
C ASN A 311 29.33 -32.31 5.21
N ALA A 312 29.63 -31.18 5.87
CA ALA A 312 29.09 -30.86 7.20
C ALA A 312 27.59 -30.48 7.22
N LEU A 313 27.02 -30.03 6.10
CA LEU A 313 25.61 -29.62 6.00
C LEU A 313 24.63 -30.75 5.68
N THR A 314 25.11 -31.87 5.11
CA THR A 314 24.25 -33.01 4.73
C THR A 314 23.98 -33.97 5.90
N GLN A 315 24.82 -33.97 6.95
CA GLN A 315 24.67 -34.89 8.08
C GLN A 315 23.78 -34.37 9.23
N LEU A 316 23.48 -33.07 9.29
CA LEU A 316 22.67 -32.52 10.39
C LEU A 316 21.17 -32.85 10.28
N LEU A 317 20.68 -33.24 9.10
CA LEU A 317 19.26 -33.60 8.89
C LEU A 317 18.91 -35.05 9.27
N ASN A 318 19.86 -35.91 9.62
CA ASN A 318 19.62 -37.33 9.93
C ASN A 318 19.71 -37.70 11.42
N GLN A 319 19.66 -36.72 12.33
CA GLN A 319 19.87 -36.92 13.79
C GLN A 319 18.66 -36.53 14.67
N LEU A 320 17.44 -36.46 14.11
CA LEU A 320 16.22 -36.18 14.90
C LEU A 320 14.99 -37.02 14.52
N VAL A 321 15.21 -38.24 14.02
CA VAL A 321 14.23 -39.32 14.02
C VAL A 321 14.91 -40.60 14.52
N GLY A 322 14.46 -41.14 15.66
CA GLY A 322 14.79 -42.51 16.08
C GLY A 322 15.62 -42.66 17.37
N ILE A 323 15.05 -42.30 18.53
CA ILE A 323 15.48 -42.90 19.82
C ILE A 323 14.24 -43.24 20.65
N LEU A 324 13.87 -44.53 20.69
CA LEU A 324 13.68 -45.35 21.92
C LEU A 324 13.38 -46.82 21.52
N PRO A 325 13.83 -47.82 22.31
CA PRO A 325 14.04 -49.20 21.86
C PRO A 325 12.88 -50.18 22.16
N PRO A 326 12.90 -51.40 21.59
CA PRO A 326 11.97 -52.47 21.95
C PRO A 326 12.38 -53.18 23.25
N MET A 327 11.39 -53.59 24.05
CA MET A 327 11.54 -54.58 25.12
C MET A 327 10.54 -55.72 24.94
N LEU A 328 11.06 -56.95 24.92
CA LEU A 328 10.32 -58.21 24.82
C LEU A 328 9.70 -58.61 26.17
N GLY A 329 8.59 -59.38 26.18
CA GLY A 329 8.31 -60.23 27.35
C GLY A 329 6.88 -60.76 27.58
N VAL A 330 6.49 -61.81 26.84
CA VAL A 330 5.74 -63.01 27.33
C VAL A 330 4.40 -62.87 28.10
N GLY A 331 3.37 -63.59 27.60
CA GLY A 331 2.52 -64.43 28.45
C GLY A 331 1.00 -64.37 28.23
N GLY A 332 0.38 -65.52 27.94
CA GLY A 332 -1.09 -65.73 27.96
C GLY A 332 -1.70 -66.09 26.63
#